data_AF-A0A1F7CQR7-F1
#
_entry.id   AF-A0A1F7CQR7-F1
#
_cell.length_a   1.000
_cell.length_b   1.000
_cell.length_c   1.000
_cell.angle_alpha   90.00
_cell.angle_beta   90.00
_cell.angle_gamma   90.00
#
_symmetry.space_group_name_H-M   'P 1'
#
loop_
_entity.id
_entity.type
_entity.pdbx_description
1 polymer ?
#
loop_
_entity_poly.entity_id
_entity_poly.type
_entity_poly.pdbx_seq_one_letter_code
_entity_poly.pdbx_strand_id
1 'polypeptide(L)'
;MSAPYKIIDGHRRHIAARGLGMKTVPCRTYTKLPKGELERIRFEVQNNRREWKPLERSEALNRIKDQKGFKTNKELADCLGLSTTLIFFSLQLRKQTMEYLGLMEKYDLEDTYRVEFIRLKQKLRRIKDLEVNDITIILFKKVKSDVIRSAKEFRQLRKIFLRAHLNENELYEFLTNPDMSVPELEARTVQSGPSLLVEKLLLELGKIFQEGSDVSHQDAVTYMQLRDFLLKKFPIAKAA
;
A
#
# COMPACT_ATOMS: atom_id res chain seq x y z
N MET A 1 38.35 20.01 -27.73
CA MET A 1 36.92 19.74 -27.98
C MET A 1 36.15 20.05 -26.70
N SER A 2 35.24 21.03 -26.71
CA SER A 2 34.50 21.41 -25.50
C SER A 2 33.49 20.30 -25.15
N ALA A 3 33.42 19.95 -23.87
CA ALA A 3 32.49 18.92 -23.41
C ALA A 3 31.03 19.35 -23.71
N PRO A 4 30.16 18.45 -24.18
CA PRO A 4 28.77 18.77 -24.43
C PRO A 4 28.07 19.24 -23.13
N TYR A 5 27.34 20.35 -23.21
CA TYR A 5 26.55 20.88 -22.08
C TYR A 5 25.49 19.85 -21.66
N LYS A 6 25.28 19.71 -20.34
CA LYS A 6 24.24 18.86 -19.77
C LYS A 6 23.06 19.70 -19.29
N ILE A 7 21.85 19.36 -19.73
CA ILE A 7 20.63 20.05 -19.33
C ILE A 7 20.31 19.71 -17.86
N ILE A 8 20.23 20.75 -17.02
CA ILE A 8 19.82 20.64 -15.61
C ILE A 8 18.31 20.79 -15.52
N ASP A 9 17.77 21.85 -16.14
CA ASP A 9 16.35 22.16 -16.23
C ASP A 9 15.96 22.60 -17.64
N GLY A 10 14.68 22.44 -17.99
CA GLY A 10 14.13 22.92 -19.25
C GLY A 10 14.11 21.88 -20.36
N HIS A 11 14.18 20.58 -20.05
CA HIS A 11 14.11 19.49 -21.03
C HIS A 11 12.93 19.65 -22.01
N ARG A 12 11.72 19.95 -21.52
CA ARG A 12 10.54 20.20 -22.37
C ARG A 12 10.72 21.40 -23.31
N ARG A 13 11.31 22.50 -22.83
CA ARG A 13 11.60 23.70 -23.64
C ARG A 13 12.66 23.41 -24.70
N HIS A 14 13.69 22.65 -24.35
CA HIS A 14 14.71 22.22 -25.30
C HIS A 14 14.14 21.30 -26.40
N ILE A 15 13.28 20.36 -26.03
CA ILE A 15 12.58 19.48 -27.00
C ILE A 15 11.70 20.32 -27.93
N ALA A 16 10.93 21.28 -27.40
CA ALA A 16 10.10 22.16 -28.21
C ALA A 16 10.93 23.02 -29.17
N ALA A 17 12.01 23.64 -28.70
CA ALA A 17 12.91 24.43 -29.53
C ALA A 17 13.54 23.60 -30.66
N ARG A 18 13.89 22.33 -30.38
CA ARG A 18 14.35 21.39 -31.40
C ARG A 18 13.25 21.08 -32.42
N GLY A 19 12.01 20.85 -31.96
CA GLY A 19 10.86 20.63 -32.84
C GLY A 19 10.56 21.83 -33.75
N LEU A 20 10.88 23.04 -33.32
CA LEU A 20 10.77 24.28 -34.09
C LEU A 20 11.98 24.54 -35.01
N GLY A 21 12.98 23.64 -35.04
CA GLY A 21 14.17 23.81 -35.87
C GLY A 21 15.12 24.94 -35.41
N MET A 22 15.02 25.38 -34.15
CA MET A 22 15.90 26.42 -33.61
C MET A 22 17.35 25.93 -33.55
N LYS A 23 18.27 26.66 -34.20
CA LYS A 23 19.71 26.34 -34.20
C LYS A 23 20.39 26.67 -32.87
N THR A 24 19.89 27.67 -32.15
CA THR A 24 20.42 28.11 -30.85
C THR A 24 19.27 28.30 -29.86
N VAL A 25 19.57 28.08 -28.57
CA VAL A 25 18.61 28.30 -27.47
C VAL A 25 19.27 29.13 -26.37
N PRO A 26 18.60 30.16 -25.84
CA PRO A 26 19.11 30.90 -24.70
C PRO A 26 19.20 29.96 -23.49
N CYS A 27 20.35 29.93 -22.83
CA CYS A 27 20.56 29.10 -21.65
C CYS A 27 21.41 29.84 -20.61
N ARG A 28 21.23 29.46 -19.35
CA ARG A 28 22.11 29.85 -18.26
C ARG A 28 23.08 28.71 -18.03
N THR A 29 24.37 28.99 -18.19
CA THR A 29 25.44 28.01 -17.94
C THR A 29 25.92 28.10 -16.50
N TYR A 30 26.30 26.95 -15.96
CA TYR A 30 26.97 26.84 -14.66
C TYR A 30 28.31 26.17 -14.91
N THR A 31 29.32 26.53 -14.12
CA THR A 31 30.55 25.72 -14.02
C THR A 31 30.20 24.29 -13.63
N LYS A 32 31.04 23.31 -14.00
CA LYS A 32 30.75 21.89 -13.79
C LYS A 32 30.51 21.62 -12.30
N LEU A 33 29.23 21.49 -11.93
CA LEU A 33 28.82 21.29 -10.55
C LEU A 33 29.20 19.86 -10.09
N PRO A 34 29.61 19.69 -8.82
CA PRO A 34 29.70 18.38 -8.20
C PRO A 34 28.36 17.64 -8.30
N LYS A 35 28.38 16.30 -8.43
CA LYS A 35 27.17 15.49 -8.62
C LYS A 35 26.09 15.79 -7.57
N GLY A 36 26.47 15.85 -6.29
CA GLY A 36 25.52 16.14 -5.21
C GLY A 36 24.90 17.54 -5.30
N GLU A 37 25.63 18.53 -5.80
CA GLU A 37 25.09 19.90 -5.98
C GLU A 37 24.11 19.97 -7.15
N LEU A 38 24.38 19.22 -8.22
CA LEU A 38 23.46 19.06 -9.33
C LEU A 38 22.12 18.45 -8.86
N GLU A 39 22.16 17.40 -8.03
CA GLU A 39 20.95 16.76 -7.51
C GLU A 39 20.20 17.66 -6.51
N ARG A 40 20.92 18.45 -5.70
CA ARG A 40 20.32 19.48 -4.84
C ARG A 40 19.53 20.52 -5.64
N ILE A 41 20.13 21.07 -6.69
CA ILE A 41 19.46 22.06 -7.56
C ILE A 41 18.25 21.43 -8.27
N ARG A 42 18.38 20.19 -8.76
CA ARG A 42 17.24 19.47 -9.35
C ARG A 42 16.09 19.30 -8.35
N PHE A 43 16.42 19.04 -7.09
CA PHE A 43 15.45 18.90 -6.03
C PHE A 43 14.69 20.20 -5.76
N GLU A 44 15.40 21.33 -5.68
CA GLU A 44 14.81 22.67 -5.53
C GLU A 44 13.92 23.07 -6.72
N VAL A 45 14.42 22.87 -7.94
CA VAL A 45 13.66 23.19 -9.17
C VAL A 45 12.36 22.40 -9.23
N GLN A 46 12.37 21.15 -8.79
CA GLN A 46 11.18 20.31 -8.75
C GLN A 46 10.19 20.75 -7.66
N ASN A 47 10.68 21.12 -6.46
CA ASN A 47 9.84 21.65 -5.37
C ASN A 47 9.02 22.87 -5.82
N ASN A 48 9.60 23.73 -6.65
CA ASN A 48 8.92 24.92 -7.18
C ASN A 48 7.89 24.62 -8.29
N ARG A 49 7.90 23.41 -8.88
CA ARG A 49 7.04 23.05 -10.01
C ARG A 49 5.81 22.26 -9.61
N ARG A 50 6.01 21.21 -8.81
CA ARG A 50 4.96 20.35 -8.31
C ARG A 50 5.41 19.66 -7.05
N GLU A 51 4.43 19.27 -6.25
CA GLU A 51 4.69 18.38 -5.13
C GLU A 51 5.29 17.05 -5.60
N TRP A 52 6.26 16.59 -4.82
CA TRP A 52 6.85 15.26 -4.98
C TRP A 52 5.88 14.18 -4.54
N LYS A 53 5.81 13.08 -5.29
CA LYS A 53 5.23 11.86 -4.74
C LYS A 53 6.14 11.32 -3.63
N PRO A 54 5.61 10.66 -2.58
CA PRO A 54 6.41 10.24 -1.42
C PRO A 54 7.66 9.42 -1.75
N LEU A 55 7.55 8.43 -2.65
CA LEU A 55 8.71 7.61 -3.08
C LEU A 55 9.70 8.37 -3.96
N GLU A 56 9.20 9.22 -4.87
CA GLU A 56 10.06 10.07 -5.70
C GLU A 56 10.92 11.01 -4.82
N ARG A 57 10.30 11.59 -3.78
CA ARG A 57 11.01 12.43 -2.78
C ARG A 57 12.09 11.62 -2.08
N SER A 58 11.74 10.43 -1.61
CA SER A 58 12.67 9.57 -0.89
C SER A 58 13.91 9.20 -1.71
N GLU A 59 13.73 8.80 -2.97
CA GLU A 59 14.85 8.50 -3.89
C GLU A 59 15.72 9.72 -4.17
N ALA A 60 15.12 10.90 -4.31
CA ALA A 60 15.87 12.15 -4.50
C ALA A 60 16.69 12.51 -3.25
N LEU A 61 16.09 12.42 -2.05
CA LEU A 61 16.76 12.65 -0.78
C LEU A 61 17.93 11.68 -0.56
N ASN A 62 17.73 10.39 -0.86
CA ASN A 62 18.78 9.38 -0.75
C ASN A 62 19.94 9.67 -1.71
N ARG A 63 19.66 10.02 -2.97
CA ARG A 63 20.70 10.39 -3.94
C ARG A 63 21.51 11.60 -3.49
N ILE A 64 20.86 12.63 -2.93
CA ILE A 64 21.57 13.81 -2.41
C ILE A 64 22.44 13.40 -1.22
N LYS A 65 21.89 12.62 -0.28
CA LYS A 65 22.63 12.10 0.88
C LYS A 65 23.90 11.36 0.46
N ASP A 66 23.76 10.40 -0.45
CA ASP A 66 24.87 9.56 -0.92
C ASP A 66 25.91 10.37 -1.69
N GLN A 67 25.48 11.27 -2.59
CA GLN A 67 26.40 12.04 -3.43
C GLN A 67 27.08 13.20 -2.70
N LYS A 68 26.50 13.71 -1.62
CA LYS A 68 27.11 14.69 -0.72
C LYS A 68 27.90 14.04 0.42
N GLY A 69 27.75 12.72 0.62
CA GLY A 69 28.42 11.98 1.69
C GLY A 69 27.88 12.30 3.09
N PHE A 70 26.62 12.74 3.20
CA PHE A 70 26.01 13.08 4.49
C PHE A 70 25.82 11.83 5.35
N LYS A 71 26.36 11.87 6.57
CA LYS A 71 26.29 10.74 7.52
C LYS A 71 24.98 10.77 8.30
N THR A 72 24.49 11.96 8.60
CA THR A 72 23.30 12.14 9.44
C THR A 72 22.12 12.71 8.64
N ASN A 73 20.90 12.44 9.11
CA ASN A 73 19.71 13.06 8.52
C ASN A 73 19.66 14.57 8.82
N LYS A 74 20.36 15.03 9.86
CA LYS A 74 20.48 16.46 10.21
C LYS A 74 21.27 17.23 9.16
N GLU A 75 22.41 16.73 8.72
CA GLU A 75 23.20 17.35 7.65
C GLU A 75 22.38 17.52 6.35
N LEU A 76 21.59 16.50 5.99
CA LEU A 76 20.71 16.59 4.83
C LEU A 76 19.56 17.59 5.04
N ALA A 77 19.01 17.67 6.25
CA ALA A 77 17.96 18.62 6.64
C ALA A 77 18.44 20.05 6.50
N ASP A 78 19.59 20.35 7.11
CA ASP A 78 20.22 21.66 7.12
C ASP A 78 20.60 22.09 5.69
N CYS A 79 21.08 21.16 4.86
CA CYS A 79 21.43 21.43 3.47
C CYS A 79 20.23 21.79 2.58
N LEU A 80 19.04 21.25 2.89
CA LEU A 80 17.84 21.41 2.07
C LEU A 80 16.81 22.38 2.67
N GLY A 81 17.04 22.89 3.88
CA GLY A 81 16.08 23.70 4.62
C GLY A 81 14.79 22.94 4.97
N LEU A 82 14.90 21.64 5.21
CA LEU A 82 13.77 20.76 5.54
C LEU A 82 13.81 20.32 7.00
N SER A 83 12.68 19.82 7.53
CA SER A 83 12.69 19.21 8.87
C SER A 83 13.38 17.84 8.85
N THR A 84 14.12 17.54 9.91
CA THR A 84 14.73 16.23 10.15
C THR A 84 13.69 15.10 10.16
N THR A 85 12.51 15.38 10.71
CA THR A 85 11.36 14.47 10.74
C THR A 85 10.88 14.09 9.34
N LEU A 86 10.74 15.07 8.43
CA LEU A 86 10.35 14.80 7.05
C LEU A 86 11.36 13.90 6.33
N ILE A 87 12.65 14.17 6.54
CA ILE A 87 13.73 13.35 5.97
C ILE A 87 13.70 11.94 6.55
N PHE A 88 13.54 11.80 7.87
CA PHE A 88 13.45 10.51 8.53
C PHE A 88 12.34 9.65 7.93
N PHE A 89 11.10 10.15 7.89
CA PHE A 89 9.97 9.41 7.33
C PHE A 89 10.14 9.12 5.85
N SER A 90 10.68 10.06 5.07
CA SER A 90 10.93 9.85 3.65
C SER A 90 11.94 8.72 3.44
N LEU A 91 13.09 8.73 4.12
CA LEU A 91 14.10 7.67 3.98
C LEU A 91 13.64 6.33 4.54
N GLN A 92 12.85 6.32 5.62
CA GLN A 92 12.24 5.11 6.18
C GLN A 92 11.29 4.45 5.17
N LEU A 93 10.48 5.24 4.45
CA LEU A 93 9.60 4.72 3.40
C LEU A 93 10.38 3.96 2.31
N ARG A 94 11.53 4.48 1.90
CA ARG A 94 12.42 3.79 0.96
C ARG A 94 13.03 2.54 1.56
N LYS A 95 13.51 2.59 2.80
CA LYS A 95 14.06 1.41 3.48
C LYS A 95 13.03 0.27 3.52
N GLN A 96 11.81 0.56 3.93
CA GLN A 96 10.71 -0.41 3.91
C GLN A 96 10.48 -0.95 2.49
N THR A 97 10.45 -0.06 1.49
CA THR A 97 10.27 -0.48 0.09
C THR A 97 11.40 -1.41 -0.38
N MET A 98 12.66 -1.10 -0.05
CA MET A 98 13.81 -1.94 -0.35
C MET A 98 13.78 -3.27 0.41
N GLU A 99 13.32 -3.29 1.66
CA GLU A 99 13.13 -4.52 2.44
C GLU A 99 12.13 -5.44 1.76
N TYR A 100 11.01 -4.91 1.25
CA TYR A 100 10.05 -5.73 0.50
C TYR A 100 10.60 -6.20 -0.84
N LEU A 101 11.36 -5.37 -1.57
CA LEU A 101 12.02 -5.79 -2.81
C LEU A 101 13.04 -6.91 -2.53
N GLY A 102 13.86 -6.76 -1.49
CA GLY A 102 14.79 -7.81 -1.06
C GLY A 102 14.09 -9.08 -0.58
N LEU A 103 12.92 -8.97 0.06
CA LEU A 103 12.09 -10.14 0.37
C LEU A 103 11.52 -10.79 -0.90
N MET A 104 11.05 -10.01 -1.87
CA MET A 104 10.57 -10.53 -3.16
C MET A 104 11.68 -11.29 -3.89
N GLU A 105 12.91 -10.79 -3.86
CA GLU A 105 14.09 -11.48 -4.41
C GLU A 105 14.42 -12.74 -3.61
N LYS A 106 14.44 -12.68 -2.27
CA LYS A 106 14.74 -13.83 -1.40
C LYS A 106 13.77 -15.01 -1.61
N TYR A 107 12.50 -14.71 -1.88
CA TYR A 107 11.47 -15.72 -2.13
C TYR A 107 11.28 -16.03 -3.62
N ASP A 108 12.13 -15.45 -4.49
CA ASP A 108 12.11 -15.65 -5.94
C ASP A 108 10.72 -15.43 -6.57
N LEU A 109 10.06 -14.34 -6.15
CA LEU A 109 8.75 -14.00 -6.70
C LEU A 109 8.89 -13.59 -8.16
N GLU A 110 8.12 -14.21 -9.04
CA GLU A 110 7.98 -13.80 -10.43
C GLU A 110 7.47 -12.35 -10.54
N ASP A 111 7.87 -11.62 -11.59
CA ASP A 111 7.50 -10.21 -11.78
C ASP A 111 5.98 -9.99 -11.79
N THR A 112 5.22 -10.93 -12.32
CA THR A 112 3.75 -10.90 -12.29
C THR A 112 3.19 -10.90 -10.86
N TYR A 113 3.78 -11.67 -9.94
CA TYR A 113 3.43 -11.68 -8.52
C TYR A 113 3.89 -10.43 -7.79
N ARG A 114 5.07 -9.89 -8.12
CA ARG A 114 5.57 -8.64 -7.53
C ARG A 114 4.61 -7.49 -7.77
N VAL A 115 4.13 -7.32 -9.00
CA VAL A 115 3.18 -6.27 -9.37
C VAL A 115 1.86 -6.40 -8.60
N GLU A 116 1.30 -7.61 -8.52
CA GLU A 116 0.04 -7.82 -7.79
C GLU A 116 0.21 -7.70 -6.28
N PHE A 117 1.34 -8.14 -5.72
CA PHE A 117 1.64 -7.93 -4.31
C PHE A 117 1.74 -6.45 -3.96
N ILE A 118 2.38 -5.61 -4.78
CA ILE A 118 2.46 -4.16 -4.54
C ILE A 118 1.05 -3.55 -4.42
N ARG A 119 0.10 -4.04 -5.23
CA ARG A 119 -1.31 -3.62 -5.18
C ARG A 119 -2.03 -4.15 -3.93
N LEU A 120 -1.77 -5.40 -3.53
CA LEU A 120 -2.31 -6.00 -2.30
C LEU A 120 -1.79 -5.29 -1.05
N LYS A 121 -0.49 -4.97 -1.00
CA LYS A 121 0.20 -4.37 0.15
C LYS A 121 -0.52 -3.14 0.70
N GLN A 122 -1.07 -2.30 -0.19
CA GLN A 122 -1.82 -1.10 0.19
C GLN A 122 -3.09 -1.37 1.00
N LYS A 123 -3.53 -2.64 1.06
CA LYS A 123 -4.73 -3.11 1.76
C LYS A 123 -4.41 -4.04 2.93
N LEU A 124 -3.14 -4.40 3.11
CA LEU A 124 -2.72 -5.18 4.28
C LEU A 124 -2.86 -4.31 5.53
N ARG A 125 -3.33 -4.95 6.59
CA ARG A 125 -3.46 -4.39 7.94
C ARG A 125 -3.18 -5.50 8.94
N ARG A 126 -2.95 -5.13 10.20
CA ARG A 126 -2.84 -6.09 11.29
C ARG A 126 -4.09 -6.97 11.34
N ILE A 127 -3.89 -8.28 11.50
CA ILE A 127 -4.95 -9.29 11.67
C ILE A 127 -4.65 -10.00 12.98
N LYS A 128 -5.49 -9.81 14.02
CA LYS A 128 -5.22 -10.30 15.38
C LYS A 128 -3.79 -9.94 15.85
N ASP A 129 -2.96 -10.96 16.10
CA ASP A 129 -1.57 -10.88 16.56
C ASP A 129 -0.54 -10.79 15.43
N LEU A 130 -0.94 -10.83 14.15
CA LEU A 130 -0.03 -10.77 13.00
C LEU A 130 0.12 -9.34 12.47
N GLU A 131 1.35 -8.82 12.47
CA GLU A 131 1.68 -7.54 11.88
C GLU A 131 1.80 -7.63 10.35
N VAL A 132 1.74 -6.48 9.67
CA VAL A 132 1.79 -6.41 8.18
C VAL A 132 3.06 -7.08 7.62
N ASN A 133 4.17 -7.01 8.35
CA ASN A 133 5.42 -7.66 7.96
C ASN A 133 5.34 -9.19 8.04
N ASP A 134 4.73 -9.71 9.11
CA ASP A 134 4.53 -11.16 9.28
C ASP A 134 3.62 -11.70 8.19
N ILE A 135 2.51 -10.99 7.92
CA ILE A 135 1.57 -11.29 6.84
C ILE A 135 2.30 -11.32 5.50
N THR A 136 3.16 -10.34 5.22
CA THR A 136 3.93 -10.31 3.98
C THR A 136 4.84 -11.54 3.83
N ILE A 137 5.55 -11.90 4.89
CA ILE A 137 6.43 -13.07 4.90
C ILE A 137 5.63 -14.36 4.69
N ILE A 138 4.47 -14.49 5.35
CA ILE A 138 3.56 -15.64 5.20
C ILE A 138 3.08 -15.76 3.75
N LEU A 139 2.63 -14.66 3.15
CA LEU A 139 2.18 -14.66 1.75
C LEU A 139 3.30 -15.09 0.80
N PHE A 140 4.53 -14.63 1.00
CA PHE A 140 5.66 -15.04 0.17
C PHE A 140 6.04 -16.51 0.36
N LYS A 141 5.98 -17.02 1.60
CA LYS A 141 6.14 -18.46 1.87
C LYS A 141 5.08 -19.29 1.12
N LYS A 142 3.82 -18.84 1.12
CA LYS A 142 2.72 -19.51 0.43
C LYS A 142 2.84 -19.48 -1.10
N VAL A 143 3.44 -18.43 -1.67
CA VAL A 143 3.81 -18.45 -3.10
C VAL A 143 4.87 -19.52 -3.34
N LYS A 144 5.92 -19.54 -2.52
CA LYS A 144 7.02 -20.51 -2.67
C LYS A 144 6.59 -21.97 -2.46
N SER A 145 5.54 -22.21 -1.68
CA SER A 145 4.98 -23.54 -1.44
C SER A 145 3.82 -23.90 -2.37
N ASP A 146 3.61 -23.17 -3.48
CA ASP A 146 2.53 -23.39 -4.44
C ASP A 146 1.11 -23.41 -3.83
N VAL A 147 0.92 -22.70 -2.72
CA VAL A 147 -0.40 -22.45 -2.11
C VAL A 147 -1.06 -21.23 -2.76
N ILE A 148 -0.25 -20.24 -3.14
CA ILE A 148 -0.64 -19.13 -4.01
C ILE A 148 -0.02 -19.36 -5.39
N ARG A 149 -0.84 -19.78 -6.35
CA ARG A 149 -0.39 -20.33 -7.65
C ARG A 149 -0.52 -19.34 -8.81
N SER A 150 -1.15 -18.19 -8.60
CA SER A 150 -1.40 -17.25 -9.70
C SER A 150 -1.59 -15.80 -9.28
N ALA A 151 -1.37 -14.89 -10.23
CA ALA A 151 -1.67 -13.46 -10.08
C ALA A 151 -3.19 -13.20 -9.89
N LYS A 152 -4.05 -14.15 -10.27
CA LYS A 152 -5.50 -14.08 -10.01
C LYS A 152 -5.79 -14.25 -8.52
N GLU A 153 -5.05 -15.10 -7.83
CA GLU A 153 -5.22 -15.36 -6.41
C GLU A 153 -4.78 -14.16 -5.55
N PHE A 154 -3.71 -13.46 -5.94
CA PHE A 154 -3.38 -12.16 -5.32
C PHE A 154 -4.52 -11.13 -5.47
N ARG A 155 -5.20 -11.10 -6.63
CA ARG A 155 -6.36 -10.24 -6.86
C ARG A 155 -7.56 -10.64 -6.00
N GLN A 156 -7.77 -11.94 -5.76
CA GLN A 156 -8.79 -12.44 -4.83
C GLN A 156 -8.45 -12.03 -3.40
N LEU A 157 -7.24 -12.31 -2.92
CA LEU A 157 -6.75 -11.88 -1.60
C LEU A 157 -6.94 -10.37 -1.40
N ARG A 158 -6.65 -9.54 -2.41
CA ARG A 158 -6.87 -8.09 -2.33
C ARG A 158 -8.32 -7.73 -2.05
N LYS A 159 -9.29 -8.42 -2.66
CA LYS A 159 -10.72 -8.21 -2.39
C LYS A 159 -11.10 -8.63 -0.97
N ILE A 160 -10.53 -9.73 -0.48
CA ILE A 160 -10.80 -10.25 0.87
C ILE A 160 -10.20 -9.31 1.91
N PHE A 161 -8.94 -8.88 1.75
CA PHE A 161 -8.27 -7.93 2.65
C PHE A 161 -8.95 -6.56 2.70
N LEU A 162 -9.55 -6.11 1.60
CA LEU A 162 -10.39 -4.89 1.62
C LEU A 162 -11.50 -5.00 2.68
N ARG A 163 -12.09 -6.19 2.82
CA ARG A 163 -13.12 -6.54 3.79
C ARG A 163 -12.59 -7.29 5.02
N ALA A 164 -11.29 -7.21 5.31
CA ALA A 164 -10.68 -7.93 6.42
C ALA A 164 -11.33 -7.71 7.80
N HIS A 165 -12.03 -6.61 8.05
CA HIS A 165 -12.80 -6.43 9.31
C HIS A 165 -13.99 -7.39 9.44
N LEU A 166 -14.52 -7.91 8.33
CA LEU A 166 -15.61 -8.90 8.31
C LEU A 166 -15.08 -10.33 8.25
N ASN A 167 -13.84 -10.50 7.81
CA ASN A 167 -13.23 -11.79 7.49
C ASN A 167 -11.99 -12.04 8.35
N GLU A 168 -11.93 -11.44 9.54
CA GLU A 168 -10.70 -11.42 10.35
C GLU A 168 -10.31 -12.84 10.80
N ASN A 169 -11.30 -13.67 11.13
CA ASN A 169 -11.09 -15.05 11.55
C ASN A 169 -10.58 -15.93 10.41
N GLU A 170 -11.22 -15.84 9.24
CA GLU A 170 -10.87 -16.62 8.06
C GLU A 170 -9.50 -16.20 7.52
N LEU A 171 -9.20 -14.90 7.53
CA LEU A 171 -7.88 -14.41 7.18
C LEU A 171 -6.83 -14.90 8.18
N TYR A 172 -7.11 -14.88 9.47
CA TYR A 172 -6.19 -15.39 10.47
C TYR A 172 -5.92 -16.89 10.28
N GLU A 173 -6.96 -17.68 10.04
CA GLU A 173 -6.83 -19.11 9.75
C GLU A 173 -6.03 -19.35 8.48
N PHE A 174 -6.30 -18.60 7.40
CA PHE A 174 -5.50 -18.67 6.18
C PHE A 174 -4.02 -18.34 6.41
N LEU A 175 -3.74 -17.34 7.25
CA LEU A 175 -2.37 -16.91 7.53
C LEU A 175 -1.61 -17.88 8.45
N THR A 176 -2.32 -18.61 9.32
CA THR A 176 -1.71 -19.55 10.27
C THR A 176 -1.67 -20.99 9.76
N ASN A 177 -2.62 -21.39 8.92
CA ASN A 177 -2.64 -22.70 8.26
C ASN A 177 -1.77 -22.64 6.98
N PRO A 178 -0.64 -23.35 6.90
CA PRO A 178 0.26 -23.30 5.74
C PRO A 178 -0.42 -23.77 4.46
N ASP A 179 -1.32 -24.75 4.53
CA ASP A 179 -1.87 -25.47 3.36
C ASP A 179 -3.19 -24.89 2.85
N MET A 180 -3.85 -24.02 3.64
CA MET A 180 -5.10 -23.38 3.20
C MET A 180 -4.87 -22.57 1.93
N SER A 181 -5.63 -22.90 0.89
CA SER A 181 -5.55 -22.26 -0.43
C SER A 181 -6.39 -20.99 -0.52
N VAL A 182 -6.09 -20.12 -1.50
CA VAL A 182 -6.87 -18.89 -1.73
C VAL A 182 -8.33 -19.19 -2.14
N PRO A 183 -8.62 -20.18 -3.02
CA PRO A 183 -10.01 -20.57 -3.30
C PRO A 183 -10.78 -21.05 -2.08
N GLU A 184 -10.13 -21.78 -1.17
CA GLU A 184 -10.74 -22.22 0.09
C GLU A 184 -11.08 -21.03 1.00
N LEU A 185 -10.14 -20.10 1.17
CA LEU A 185 -10.39 -18.86 1.89
C LEU A 185 -11.55 -18.06 1.26
N GLU A 186 -11.60 -17.96 -0.07
CA GLU A 186 -12.71 -17.30 -0.77
C GLU A 186 -14.05 -17.97 -0.46
N ALA A 187 -14.12 -19.30 -0.51
CA ALA A 187 -15.33 -20.05 -0.18
C ALA A 187 -15.78 -19.79 1.27
N ARG A 188 -14.86 -19.83 2.24
CA ARG A 188 -15.16 -19.58 3.65
C ARG A 188 -15.67 -18.16 3.88
N THR A 189 -15.01 -17.16 3.31
CA THR A 189 -15.41 -15.74 3.46
C THR A 189 -16.75 -15.40 2.79
N VAL A 190 -17.14 -16.12 1.73
CA VAL A 190 -18.49 -16.01 1.15
C VAL A 190 -19.55 -16.58 2.08
N GLN A 191 -19.23 -17.65 2.83
CA GLN A 191 -20.15 -18.30 3.77
C GLN A 191 -20.27 -17.53 5.10
N SER A 192 -19.19 -16.91 5.58
CA SER A 192 -19.16 -16.27 6.89
C SER A 192 -19.35 -14.75 6.88
N GLY A 193 -18.89 -14.04 5.84
CA GLY A 193 -18.92 -12.57 5.81
C GLY A 193 -20.32 -11.95 5.87
N PRO A 194 -21.29 -12.39 5.05
CA PRO A 194 -22.68 -11.98 5.17
C PRO A 194 -23.33 -12.42 6.49
N SER A 195 -22.98 -13.61 6.98
CA SER A 195 -23.52 -14.18 8.22
C SER A 195 -23.09 -13.39 9.46
N LEU A 196 -21.86 -12.90 9.51
CA LEU A 196 -21.35 -12.02 10.56
C LEU A 196 -21.99 -10.62 10.53
N LEU A 197 -22.24 -10.07 9.34
CA LEU A 197 -22.99 -8.82 9.19
C LEU A 197 -24.44 -8.97 9.67
N VAL A 198 -25.07 -10.09 9.34
CA VAL A 198 -26.41 -10.44 9.81
C VAL A 198 -26.42 -10.63 11.32
N GLU A 199 -25.46 -11.34 11.89
CA GLU A 199 -25.34 -11.54 13.34
C GLU A 199 -25.15 -10.21 14.09
N LYS A 200 -24.26 -9.34 13.58
CA LYS A 200 -24.04 -8.02 14.17
C LYS A 200 -25.29 -7.13 14.09
N LEU A 201 -25.98 -7.14 12.94
CA LEU A 201 -27.24 -6.43 12.77
C LEU A 201 -28.31 -6.95 13.75
N LEU A 202 -28.42 -8.28 13.92
CA LEU A 202 -29.34 -8.89 14.87
C LEU A 202 -29.02 -8.51 16.33
N LEU A 203 -27.75 -8.42 16.70
CA LEU A 203 -27.32 -7.99 18.03
C LEU A 203 -27.59 -6.49 18.28
N GLU A 204 -27.30 -5.62 17.31
CA GLU A 204 -27.59 -4.18 17.42
C GLU A 204 -29.10 -3.92 17.48
N LEU A 205 -29.88 -4.60 16.64
CA LEU A 205 -31.34 -4.53 16.69
C LEU A 205 -31.88 -5.07 18.02
N GLY A 206 -31.37 -6.20 18.50
CA GLY A 206 -31.77 -6.78 19.79
C GLY A 206 -31.53 -5.83 20.97
N LYS A 207 -30.42 -5.08 20.97
CA LYS A 207 -30.13 -4.06 21.99
C LYS A 207 -31.12 -2.90 21.93
N ILE A 208 -31.42 -2.37 20.73
CA ILE A 208 -32.40 -1.29 20.55
C ILE A 208 -33.78 -1.70 21.09
N PHE A 209 -34.17 -2.96 20.89
CA PHE A 209 -35.41 -3.53 21.42
C PHE A 209 -35.38 -3.77 22.94
N GLN A 210 -34.23 -4.13 23.52
CA GLN A 210 -34.08 -4.36 24.95
C GLN A 210 -33.93 -3.06 25.76
N GLU A 211 -33.37 -2.01 25.18
CA GLU A 211 -33.13 -0.72 25.84
C GLU A 211 -34.36 0.21 25.85
N GLY A 212 -35.54 -0.29 25.46
CA GLY A 212 -36.81 0.41 25.71
C GLY A 212 -37.05 1.63 24.83
N SER A 213 -36.61 1.59 23.57
CA SER A 213 -37.14 2.53 22.57
C SER A 213 -38.65 2.25 22.40
N ASP A 214 -39.49 3.27 22.17
CA ASP A 214 -40.92 3.13 21.86
C ASP A 214 -41.12 2.37 20.54
N VAL A 215 -40.96 1.05 20.57
CA VAL A 215 -41.09 0.20 19.40
C VAL A 215 -42.54 -0.29 19.34
N SER A 216 -43.25 0.07 18.27
CA SER A 216 -44.65 -0.32 18.12
C SER A 216 -44.78 -1.85 17.97
N HIS A 217 -45.96 -2.40 18.26
CA HIS A 217 -46.24 -3.83 18.06
C HIS A 217 -46.00 -4.26 16.59
N GLN A 218 -46.19 -3.36 15.63
CA GLN A 218 -45.96 -3.62 14.21
C GLN A 218 -44.47 -3.75 13.89
N ASP A 219 -43.62 -2.95 14.55
CA ASP A 219 -42.17 -2.98 14.40
C ASP A 219 -41.58 -4.25 15.03
N ALA A 220 -42.13 -4.72 16.15
CA ALA A 220 -41.76 -6.00 16.76
C ALA A 220 -42.05 -7.20 15.84
N VAL A 221 -43.21 -7.20 15.17
CA VAL A 221 -43.58 -8.25 14.20
C VAL A 221 -42.67 -8.18 12.96
N THR A 222 -42.43 -6.98 12.44
CA THR A 222 -41.52 -6.76 11.29
C THR A 222 -40.10 -7.20 11.62
N TYR A 223 -39.63 -6.96 12.85
CA TYR A 223 -38.35 -7.45 13.34
C TYR A 223 -38.29 -8.98 13.38
N MET A 224 -39.30 -9.66 13.94
CA MET A 224 -39.32 -11.13 13.97
C MET A 224 -39.30 -11.71 12.56
N GLN A 225 -40.08 -11.15 11.63
CA GLN A 225 -40.09 -11.59 10.23
C GLN A 225 -38.74 -11.37 9.52
N LEU A 226 -38.11 -10.21 9.73
CA LEU A 226 -36.80 -9.91 9.16
C LEU A 226 -35.72 -10.84 9.76
N ARG A 227 -35.74 -11.05 11.08
CA ARG A 227 -34.85 -11.97 11.77
C ARG A 227 -34.99 -13.40 11.24
N ASP A 228 -36.21 -13.91 11.11
CA ASP A 228 -36.47 -15.26 10.64
C ASP A 228 -36.07 -15.42 9.16
N PHE A 229 -36.32 -14.41 8.33
CA PHE A 229 -35.88 -14.38 6.95
C PHE A 229 -34.35 -14.42 6.84
N LEU A 230 -33.66 -13.59 7.64
CA LEU A 230 -32.20 -13.52 7.66
C LEU A 230 -31.58 -14.82 8.15
N LEU A 231 -32.11 -15.43 9.23
CA LEU A 231 -31.65 -16.72 9.75
C LEU A 231 -31.90 -17.87 8.77
N LYS A 232 -33.01 -17.82 8.01
CA LYS A 232 -33.32 -18.81 6.97
C LYS A 232 -32.39 -18.69 5.75
N LYS A 233 -31.97 -17.47 5.39
CA LYS A 233 -31.10 -17.21 4.23
C LYS A 233 -29.61 -17.29 4.54
N PHE A 234 -29.23 -16.97 5.78
CA PHE A 234 -27.86 -16.95 6.27
C PHE A 234 -27.82 -17.68 7.63
N PRO A 235 -27.83 -19.02 7.62
CA PRO A 235 -27.81 -19.79 8.86
C PRO A 235 -26.51 -19.50 9.62
N ILE A 236 -26.64 -18.87 10.78
CA ILE A 236 -25.51 -18.61 11.69
C ILE A 236 -25.14 -19.95 12.32
N ALA A 237 -23.86 -20.33 12.24
CA ALA A 237 -23.38 -21.53 12.90
C ALA A 237 -23.55 -21.37 14.42
N LYS A 238 -24.23 -22.31 15.08
CA LYS A 238 -24.26 -22.34 16.54
C LYS A 238 -22.83 -22.53 17.04
N ALA A 239 -22.34 -21.59 17.85
CA ALA A 239 -21.10 -21.79 18.60
C ALA A 239 -21.25 -23.07 19.44
N ALA A 240 -20.28 -23.98 19.26
CA ALA A 240 -20.13 -25.18 20.10
C ALA A 240 -19.42 -24.81 21.41
#